data_AF-A0A7V2NJP3-F1
#
_entry.id   AF-A0A7V2NJP3-F1
#
_cell.length_a   1.000
_cell.length_b   1.000
_cell.length_c   1.000
_cell.angle_alpha   90.00
_cell.angle_beta   90.00
_cell.angle_gamma   90.00
#
_symmetry.space_group_name_H-M   'P 1'
#
loop_
_entity.id
_entity.type
_entity.pdbx_description
1 polymer ?
#
loop_
_entity_poly.entity_id
_entity_poly.type
_entity_poly.pdbx_seq_one_letter_code
_entity_poly.pdbx_strand_id
1 'polypeptide(L)'
;TEWAKGKSIRDLSGLSPHETINFRDLVNTIAGVCLAPSFENQAPDYPFFSVLITGNNRTQAALDALRAIAGQNRTKQATAVLDALELLDGEKLDPYKSKYSKFILDAVKSKGHGQVVNRSEIIQDDHGLEYMNPGASRLEPEWVVVILAALVYSGDIVLSIPGKKFDATGLAQLAATGMDELVRFKHLEQPKEWNLPALKALFELLGMTPGMAQLVTQGKDEPVQNLQQAVDKVVKRIVMTQQTLREGLSFWGMDLLADTDLASQVSGLDEAKSFFESLQAYSSPGKLKNFRYSAQEVMAIEPAVKALDELDALREFVMDYGPTASWLSTAEAVLPAEHDWVDRMKATRQDVLDALKQADLTKLATQSQGIGAKLQKLKKDYIVAYIGLHTKARLGVNDDKRKAALLNDSRLQTLLKLAGIDLMPRQQLTDFQNRLAGLKSCFALTEQNLDSTPICPHCGFRPSVETSVAAGSQVIDQMDAQLDTMLAVWTSTILGNLEDPITQANMDLLKIDDREPLEAFIQSRELPVPLDSNFVHALKEVLSGLVKVTVTAQELQTALQVTDGPATPAEMKKRFEEYIDQLTRGKDPAKVRIVIE
;
A
#
# COMPACT_ATOMS: atom_id res chain seq x y z
N THR A 1 83.93 54.82 -14.95
CA THR A 1 83.74 55.93 -14.00
C THR A 1 83.13 57.12 -14.73
N GLU A 2 81.82 57.05 -14.96
CA GLU A 2 80.99 58.15 -15.48
C GLU A 2 79.58 58.09 -14.86
N TRP A 3 79.47 57.77 -13.57
CA TRP A 3 78.16 57.55 -12.92
C TRP A 3 77.28 58.81 -12.81
N ALA A 4 77.84 60.00 -13.07
CA ALA A 4 77.13 61.28 -12.94
C ALA A 4 77.38 62.25 -14.12
N LYS A 5 77.71 61.75 -15.32
CA LYS A 5 77.91 62.65 -16.48
C LYS A 5 76.57 63.24 -16.93
N GLY A 6 76.41 64.56 -16.79
CA GLY A 6 75.33 65.34 -17.40
C GLY A 6 74.07 65.58 -16.55
N LYS A 7 74.02 65.13 -15.28
CA LYS A 7 72.91 65.44 -14.35
C LYS A 7 73.48 65.96 -13.03
N SER A 8 72.97 67.07 -12.50
CA SER A 8 73.42 67.52 -11.17
C SER A 8 72.83 66.61 -10.09
N ILE A 9 73.56 66.41 -8.99
CA ILE A 9 73.07 65.62 -7.83
C ILE A 9 71.76 66.20 -7.28
N ARG A 10 71.52 67.50 -7.53
CA ARG A 10 70.28 68.21 -7.20
C ARG A 10 69.10 67.75 -8.06
N ASP A 11 69.32 67.59 -9.37
CA ASP A 11 68.30 67.09 -10.32
C ASP A 11 67.95 65.63 -10.03
N LEU A 12 68.94 64.83 -9.63
CA LEU A 12 68.76 63.43 -9.24
C LEU A 12 68.03 63.24 -7.91
N SER A 13 68.02 64.28 -7.06
CA SER A 13 67.34 64.28 -5.76
C SER A 13 65.94 64.92 -5.81
N GLY A 14 65.49 65.40 -6.97
CA GLY A 14 64.16 66.00 -7.16
C GLY A 14 63.92 67.31 -6.39
N LEU A 15 64.99 68.01 -5.99
CA LEU A 15 64.92 69.18 -5.12
C LEU A 15 64.63 70.47 -5.90
N SER A 16 63.81 71.35 -5.32
CA SER A 16 63.58 72.69 -5.86
C SER A 16 64.85 73.56 -5.76
N PRO A 17 65.02 74.61 -6.59
CA PRO A 17 66.23 75.45 -6.62
C PRO A 17 66.63 76.10 -5.27
N HIS A 18 65.69 76.16 -4.31
CA HIS A 18 65.87 76.78 -3.00
C HIS A 18 66.01 75.76 -1.84
N GLU A 19 65.93 74.45 -2.10
CA GLU A 19 66.06 73.43 -1.05
C GLU A 19 67.51 72.97 -0.88
N THR A 20 67.90 72.72 0.38
CA THR A 20 69.23 72.18 0.74
C THR A 20 69.10 70.69 1.03
N ILE A 21 69.99 69.88 0.45
CA ILE A 21 70.03 68.43 0.70
C ILE A 21 70.78 68.18 2.01
N ASN A 22 70.22 67.35 2.90
CA ASN A 22 70.97 66.91 4.07
C ASN A 22 71.99 65.82 3.69
N PHE A 23 73.02 65.60 4.52
CA PHE A 23 74.09 64.65 4.20
C PHE A 23 73.60 63.21 4.02
N ARG A 24 72.61 62.77 4.80
CA ARG A 24 72.05 61.42 4.71
C ARG A 24 71.36 61.21 3.36
N ASP A 25 70.55 62.17 2.94
CA ASP A 25 69.79 62.10 1.69
C ASP A 25 70.73 62.21 0.49
N LEU A 26 71.81 63.01 0.59
CA LEU A 26 72.89 63.03 -0.39
C LEU A 26 73.56 61.65 -0.54
N VAL A 27 73.92 61.00 0.57
CA VAL A 27 74.50 59.65 0.56
C VAL A 27 73.52 58.64 -0.02
N ASN A 28 72.24 58.70 0.35
CA ASN A 28 71.21 57.81 -0.17
C ASN A 28 71.00 57.99 -1.68
N THR A 29 71.00 59.23 -2.20
CA THR A 29 70.90 59.49 -3.64
C THR A 29 72.09 58.92 -4.39
N ILE A 30 73.32 59.16 -3.90
CA ILE A 30 74.53 58.64 -4.55
C ILE A 30 74.55 57.11 -4.49
N ALA A 31 74.23 56.51 -3.33
CA ALA A 31 74.14 55.06 -3.16
C ALA A 31 73.07 54.47 -4.08
N GLY A 32 71.91 55.12 -4.20
CA GLY A 32 70.84 54.72 -5.12
C GLY A 32 71.30 54.68 -6.57
N VAL A 33 72.01 55.72 -7.05
CA VAL A 33 72.56 55.74 -8.42
C VAL A 33 73.62 54.65 -8.63
N CYS A 34 74.52 54.44 -7.66
CA CYS A 34 75.57 53.44 -7.77
C CYS A 34 75.05 52.00 -7.69
N LEU A 35 74.03 51.74 -6.87
CA LEU A 35 73.48 50.41 -6.63
C LEU A 35 72.31 50.04 -7.56
N ALA A 36 71.67 51.01 -8.21
CA ALA A 36 70.53 50.78 -9.10
C ALA A 36 70.77 49.68 -10.15
N PRO A 37 71.89 49.65 -10.89
CA PRO A 37 72.15 48.56 -11.85
C PRO A 37 72.23 47.18 -11.18
N SER A 38 72.74 47.12 -9.94
CA SER A 38 72.81 45.87 -9.19
C SER A 38 71.43 45.39 -8.77
N PHE A 39 70.54 46.30 -8.35
CA PHE A 39 69.17 45.96 -7.98
C PHE A 39 68.33 45.58 -9.21
N GLU A 40 68.49 46.29 -10.33
CA GLU A 40 67.80 45.98 -11.59
C GLU A 40 68.21 44.60 -12.13
N ASN A 41 69.50 44.24 -12.04
CA ASN A 41 69.95 42.90 -12.40
C ASN A 41 69.42 41.81 -11.45
N GLN A 42 69.27 42.11 -10.17
CA GLN A 42 68.82 41.15 -9.15
C GLN A 42 67.30 40.95 -9.17
N ALA A 43 66.55 42.01 -9.47
CA ALA A 43 65.09 42.02 -9.46
C ALA A 43 64.57 42.88 -10.64
N PRO A 44 64.71 42.40 -11.89
CA PRO A 44 64.37 43.17 -13.08
C PRO A 44 62.89 43.56 -13.16
N ASP A 45 62.02 42.81 -12.47
CA ASP A 45 60.58 43.03 -12.46
C ASP A 45 60.08 43.72 -11.19
N TYR A 46 60.95 44.23 -10.31
CA TYR A 46 60.52 44.83 -9.05
C TYR A 46 59.67 46.11 -9.27
N PRO A 47 58.60 46.34 -8.50
CA PRO A 47 57.68 47.45 -8.67
C PRO A 47 58.33 48.81 -8.40
N PHE A 48 57.99 49.80 -9.23
CA PHE A 48 58.40 51.18 -9.04
C PHE A 48 57.32 51.98 -8.31
N PHE A 49 57.61 52.44 -7.10
CA PHE A 49 56.67 53.20 -6.29
C PHE A 49 56.83 54.71 -6.51
N SER A 50 55.72 55.43 -6.69
CA SER A 50 55.69 56.89 -6.78
C SER A 50 55.91 57.60 -5.43
N VAL A 51 56.01 56.84 -4.34
CA VAL A 51 56.33 57.30 -2.98
C VAL A 51 57.51 56.50 -2.44
N LEU A 52 58.30 57.10 -1.53
CA LEU A 52 59.44 56.42 -0.92
C LEU A 52 58.97 55.28 0.01
N ILE A 53 59.26 54.04 -0.38
CA ILE A 53 59.08 52.86 0.45
C ILE A 53 60.43 52.35 0.95
N THR A 54 60.47 52.00 2.23
CA THR A 54 61.62 51.49 2.98
C THR A 54 61.16 50.32 3.85
N GLY A 55 62.09 49.54 4.40
CA GLY A 55 61.75 48.47 5.35
C GLY A 55 60.95 48.96 6.57
N ASN A 56 61.10 50.22 6.97
CA ASN A 56 60.41 50.78 8.14
C ASN A 56 58.93 51.12 7.89
N ASN A 57 58.54 51.43 6.63
CA ASN A 57 57.18 51.86 6.31
C ASN A 57 56.41 50.88 5.39
N ARG A 58 57.07 49.83 4.88
CA ARG A 58 56.47 48.82 4.00
C ARG A 58 55.22 48.18 4.59
N THR A 59 55.27 47.73 5.84
CA THR A 59 54.14 47.08 6.52
C THR A 59 52.91 47.99 6.57
N GLN A 60 53.10 49.26 6.93
CA GLN A 60 52.01 50.23 6.99
C GLN A 60 51.46 50.53 5.58
N ALA A 61 52.33 50.67 4.59
CA ALA A 61 51.94 50.91 3.21
C ALA A 61 51.09 49.76 2.64
N ALA A 62 51.46 48.52 2.94
CA ALA A 62 50.70 47.33 2.57
C ALA A 62 49.33 47.29 3.27
N LEU A 63 49.25 47.58 4.57
CA LEU A 63 47.98 47.66 5.31
C LEU A 63 47.04 48.73 4.76
N ASP A 64 47.59 49.89 4.39
CA ASP A 64 46.81 50.97 3.78
C ASP A 64 46.26 50.56 2.40
N ALA A 65 47.03 49.80 1.61
CA ALA A 65 46.56 49.20 0.37
C ALA A 65 45.45 48.14 0.60
N LEU A 66 45.55 47.32 1.65
CA LEU A 66 44.50 46.36 2.02
C LEU A 66 43.18 47.06 2.38
N ARG A 67 43.25 48.14 3.16
CA ARG A 67 42.06 48.95 3.51
C ARG A 67 41.43 49.56 2.27
N ALA A 68 42.24 50.04 1.33
CA ALA A 68 41.76 50.53 0.04
C ALA A 68 41.06 49.44 -0.80
N ILE A 69 41.58 48.21 -0.82
CA ILE A 69 40.95 47.06 -1.49
C ILE A 69 39.62 46.69 -0.81
N ALA A 70 39.55 46.77 0.52
CA ALA A 70 38.34 46.50 1.29
C ALA A 70 37.28 47.63 1.23
N GLY A 71 37.48 48.65 0.37
CA GLY A 71 36.49 49.69 0.08
C GLY A 71 36.60 50.95 0.95
N GLN A 72 37.67 51.12 1.73
CA GLN A 72 37.96 52.40 2.41
C GLN A 72 38.55 53.42 1.43
N ASN A 73 38.49 54.71 1.80
CA ASN A 73 39.05 55.81 0.99
C ASN A 73 40.54 55.57 0.69
N ARG A 74 40.93 55.67 -0.59
CA ARG A 74 42.31 55.48 -1.03
C ARG A 74 43.20 56.64 -0.60
N THR A 75 44.18 56.37 0.26
CA THR A 75 45.23 57.33 0.60
C THR A 75 46.24 57.43 -0.54
N LYS A 76 47.02 58.51 -0.61
CA LYS A 76 48.10 58.65 -1.60
C LYS A 76 49.08 57.47 -1.57
N GLN A 77 49.38 56.96 -0.38
CA GLN A 77 50.26 55.80 -0.19
C GLN A 77 49.62 54.50 -0.70
N ALA A 78 48.34 54.28 -0.41
CA ALA A 78 47.61 53.12 -0.92
C ALA A 78 47.54 53.11 -2.45
N THR A 79 47.21 54.25 -3.07
CA THR A 79 47.19 54.38 -4.53
C THR A 79 48.57 54.10 -5.13
N ALA A 80 49.64 54.65 -4.56
CA ALA A 80 51.00 54.43 -5.04
C ALA A 80 51.43 52.96 -4.97
N VAL A 81 51.00 52.21 -3.94
CA VAL A 81 51.27 50.77 -3.83
C VAL A 81 50.46 49.97 -4.84
N LEU A 82 49.15 50.22 -4.95
CA LEU A 82 48.28 49.49 -5.87
C LEU A 82 48.66 49.73 -7.33
N ASP A 83 49.05 50.95 -7.69
CA ASP A 83 49.54 51.31 -9.03
C ASP A 83 50.88 50.64 -9.35
N ALA A 84 51.85 50.68 -8.41
CA ALA A 84 53.16 50.04 -8.59
C ALA A 84 53.07 48.51 -8.75
N LEU A 85 52.08 47.89 -8.11
CA LEU A 85 51.77 46.46 -8.26
C LEU A 85 50.89 46.17 -9.49
N GLU A 86 50.61 47.17 -10.34
CA GLU A 86 49.79 47.07 -11.55
C GLU A 86 48.37 46.54 -11.28
N LEU A 87 47.82 46.83 -10.09
CA LEU A 87 46.50 46.38 -9.66
C LEU A 87 45.38 47.38 -10.00
N LEU A 88 45.71 48.53 -10.59
CA LEU A 88 44.75 49.57 -10.95
C LEU A 88 44.61 49.71 -12.47
N ASP A 89 43.37 49.89 -12.92
CA ASP A 89 43.02 50.39 -14.26
C ASP A 89 42.31 51.75 -14.10
N GLY A 90 43.10 52.82 -14.16
CA GLY A 90 42.65 54.14 -13.75
C GLY A 90 42.25 54.15 -12.26
N GLU A 91 40.98 54.43 -11.97
CA GLU A 91 40.45 54.43 -10.60
C GLU A 91 39.91 53.05 -10.16
N LYS A 92 39.79 52.06 -11.05
CA LYS A 92 39.22 50.75 -10.72
C LYS A 92 40.31 49.76 -10.32
N LEU A 93 40.01 48.91 -9.32
CA LEU A 93 40.87 47.77 -9.00
C LEU A 93 40.67 46.67 -10.05
N ASP A 94 41.75 46.31 -10.75
CA ASP A 94 41.78 45.27 -11.79
C ASP A 94 43.07 44.44 -11.64
N PRO A 95 43.02 43.30 -10.94
CA PRO A 95 44.20 42.49 -10.70
C PRO A 95 44.68 41.73 -11.95
N TYR A 96 43.90 41.63 -13.02
CA TYR A 96 44.22 40.77 -14.17
C TYR A 96 45.30 41.36 -15.09
N LYS A 97 45.55 42.67 -15.01
CA LYS A 97 46.62 43.32 -15.77
C LYS A 97 47.99 43.10 -15.12
N SER A 98 48.03 43.01 -13.80
CA SER A 98 49.25 42.83 -13.02
C SER A 98 50.01 41.56 -13.38
N LYS A 99 51.27 41.73 -13.77
CA LYS A 99 52.19 40.59 -13.96
C LYS A 99 52.38 39.76 -12.69
N TYR A 100 52.31 40.39 -11.52
CA TYR A 100 52.46 39.72 -10.23
C TYR A 100 51.23 38.88 -9.86
N SER A 101 50.02 39.37 -10.14
CA SER A 101 48.78 38.59 -9.98
C SER A 101 48.74 37.36 -10.89
N LYS A 102 49.20 37.49 -12.15
CA LYS A 102 49.25 36.39 -13.11
C LYS A 102 50.09 35.22 -12.61
N PHE A 103 51.25 35.50 -12.00
CA PHE A 103 52.10 34.47 -11.39
C PHE A 103 51.34 33.62 -10.36
N ILE A 104 50.55 34.26 -9.49
CA ILE A 104 49.75 33.57 -8.47
C ILE A 104 48.58 32.81 -9.11
N LEU A 105 47.89 33.42 -10.07
CA LEU A 105 46.77 32.80 -10.79
C LEU A 105 47.21 31.55 -11.56
N ASP A 106 48.36 31.58 -12.22
CA ASP A 106 48.91 30.44 -12.95
C ASP A 106 49.29 29.30 -11.99
N ALA A 107 49.86 29.63 -10.82
CA ALA A 107 50.13 28.66 -9.77
C ALA A 107 48.82 27.99 -9.28
N VAL A 108 47.75 28.75 -9.07
CA VAL A 108 46.43 28.24 -8.64
C VAL A 108 45.73 27.42 -9.73
N LYS A 109 45.82 27.83 -11.00
CA LYS A 109 45.24 27.10 -12.14
C LYS A 109 45.95 25.79 -12.46
N SER A 110 47.25 25.70 -12.16
CA SER A 110 48.02 24.46 -12.35
C SER A 110 47.59 23.31 -11.41
N LYS A 111 46.78 23.60 -10.38
CA LYS A 111 46.24 22.62 -9.43
C LYS A 111 44.84 22.13 -9.85
N GLY A 112 44.55 20.85 -9.61
CA GLY A 112 43.23 20.27 -9.90
C GLY A 112 42.12 20.75 -8.96
N HIS A 113 40.85 20.50 -9.31
CA HIS A 113 39.71 20.88 -8.46
C HIS A 113 39.83 20.33 -7.03
N GLY A 114 39.69 21.21 -6.03
CA GLY A 114 39.81 20.85 -4.61
C GLY A 114 41.23 20.74 -4.08
N GLN A 115 42.25 20.93 -4.91
CA GLN A 115 43.65 21.05 -4.47
C GLN A 115 43.97 22.49 -4.08
N VAL A 116 45.00 22.64 -3.24
CA VAL A 116 45.41 23.92 -2.65
C VAL A 116 46.85 24.25 -3.04
N VAL A 117 47.17 25.54 -3.16
CA VAL A 117 48.54 26.03 -3.36
C VAL A 117 49.11 26.45 -2.02
N ASN A 118 50.15 25.76 -1.54
CA ASN A 118 50.75 26.08 -0.24
C ASN A 118 51.62 27.34 -0.30
N ARG A 119 51.82 28.01 0.84
CA ARG A 119 52.70 29.18 0.93
C ARG A 119 54.10 28.95 0.38
N SER A 120 54.70 27.80 0.65
CA SER A 120 56.05 27.44 0.16
C SER A 120 56.15 27.34 -1.36
N GLU A 121 55.01 27.25 -2.06
CA GLU A 121 54.96 27.23 -3.53
C GLU A 121 54.96 28.64 -4.12
N ILE A 122 54.60 29.66 -3.31
CA ILE A 122 54.56 31.08 -3.71
C ILE A 122 55.76 31.85 -3.14
N ILE A 123 56.08 31.63 -1.87
CA ILE A 123 57.16 32.29 -1.13
C ILE A 123 58.34 31.33 -0.98
N GLN A 124 59.51 31.76 -1.40
CA GLN A 124 60.76 31.00 -1.37
C GLN A 124 61.79 31.72 -0.49
N ASP A 125 62.64 30.95 0.18
CA ASP A 125 63.79 31.48 0.91
C ASP A 125 64.96 31.75 -0.05
N ASP A 126 65.55 32.93 0.04
CA ASP A 126 66.76 33.35 -0.65
C ASP A 126 67.73 33.94 0.39
N HIS A 127 68.72 33.15 0.81
CA HIS A 127 69.73 33.52 1.79
C HIS A 127 69.16 34.01 3.15
N GLY A 128 68.11 33.36 3.66
CA GLY A 128 67.48 33.69 4.94
C GLY A 128 66.47 34.84 4.89
N LEU A 129 66.12 35.30 3.69
CA LEU A 129 65.05 36.26 3.42
C LEU A 129 64.01 35.65 2.49
N GLU A 130 62.73 35.96 2.73
CA GLU A 130 61.63 35.38 2.00
C GLU A 130 61.14 36.29 0.86
N TYR A 131 60.99 35.73 -0.34
CA TYR A 131 60.49 36.47 -1.51
C TYR A 131 59.57 35.62 -2.39
N MET A 132 58.62 36.27 -3.07
CA MET A 132 57.95 35.69 -4.23
C MET A 132 58.76 35.94 -5.49
N ASN A 133 59.03 34.86 -6.23
CA ASN A 133 59.81 34.85 -7.46
C ASN A 133 61.17 35.57 -7.29
N PRO A 134 62.11 34.98 -6.50
CA PRO A 134 63.37 35.63 -6.11
C PRO A 134 64.28 36.07 -7.26
N GLY A 135 64.13 35.45 -8.45
CA GLY A 135 64.94 35.71 -9.64
C GLY A 135 64.35 36.71 -10.63
N ALA A 136 63.14 37.24 -10.40
CA ALA A 136 62.55 38.28 -11.27
C ALA A 136 61.90 39.42 -10.47
N SER A 137 60.72 39.20 -9.90
CA SER A 137 59.98 40.26 -9.20
C SER A 137 60.46 40.49 -7.78
N ARG A 138 61.02 39.47 -7.13
CA ARG A 138 61.63 39.52 -5.79
C ARG A 138 60.76 40.27 -4.76
N LEU A 139 59.46 39.97 -4.73
CA LEU A 139 58.51 40.69 -3.87
C LEU A 139 58.54 40.16 -2.44
N GLU A 140 58.55 41.06 -1.47
CA GLU A 140 58.45 40.69 -0.06
C GLU A 140 57.03 40.21 0.30
N PRO A 141 56.87 39.39 1.35
CA PRO A 141 55.57 38.77 1.69
C PRO A 141 54.44 39.79 1.90
N GLU A 142 54.73 41.00 2.38
CA GLU A 142 53.75 42.05 2.57
C GLU A 142 53.11 42.50 1.25
N TRP A 143 53.89 42.59 0.15
CA TRP A 143 53.35 42.90 -1.17
C TRP A 143 52.55 41.77 -1.76
N VAL A 144 53.00 40.53 -1.52
CA VAL A 144 52.26 39.33 -1.93
C VAL A 144 50.89 39.31 -1.27
N VAL A 145 50.78 39.66 0.00
CA VAL A 145 49.49 39.78 0.71
C VAL A 145 48.57 40.82 0.06
N VAL A 146 49.10 41.96 -0.42
CA VAL A 146 48.29 42.97 -1.15
C VAL A 146 47.74 42.40 -2.46
N ILE A 147 48.57 41.66 -3.22
CA ILE A 147 48.15 40.99 -4.46
C ILE A 147 47.09 39.92 -4.15
N LEU A 148 47.31 39.10 -3.12
CA LEU A 148 46.36 38.09 -2.68
C LEU A 148 45.03 38.71 -2.27
N ALA A 149 45.03 39.84 -1.57
CA ALA A 149 43.81 40.55 -1.21
C ALA A 149 43.06 41.08 -2.44
N ALA A 150 43.78 41.56 -3.46
CA ALA A 150 43.17 41.97 -4.72
C ALA A 150 42.53 40.79 -5.47
N LEU A 151 43.15 39.60 -5.43
CA LEU A 151 42.60 38.36 -5.99
C LEU A 151 41.43 37.78 -5.17
N VAL A 152 41.44 37.93 -3.85
CA VAL A 152 40.28 37.64 -3.00
C VAL A 152 39.14 38.60 -3.32
N TYR A 153 39.45 39.88 -3.59
CA TYR A 153 38.47 40.89 -3.96
C TYR A 153 37.78 40.58 -5.29
N SER A 154 38.55 40.20 -6.31
CA SER A 154 38.00 39.77 -7.60
C SER A 154 37.33 38.40 -7.53
N GLY A 155 37.45 37.70 -6.40
CA GLY A 155 36.83 36.40 -6.18
C GLY A 155 37.53 35.26 -6.91
N ASP A 156 38.81 35.42 -7.26
CA ASP A 156 39.60 34.42 -7.98
C ASP A 156 40.22 33.36 -7.04
N ILE A 157 40.38 33.69 -5.76
CA ILE A 157 40.97 32.81 -4.75
C ILE A 157 40.28 32.94 -3.39
N VAL A 158 40.46 31.93 -2.54
CA VAL A 158 40.19 31.99 -1.10
C VAL A 158 41.53 31.90 -0.37
N LEU A 159 41.84 32.90 0.47
CA LEU A 159 43.06 32.96 1.27
C LEU A 159 42.84 32.26 2.62
N SER A 160 43.64 31.25 2.96
CA SER A 160 43.59 30.59 4.26
C SER A 160 44.79 30.96 5.11
N ILE A 161 44.54 31.43 6.33
CA ILE A 161 45.55 31.61 7.40
C ILE A 161 45.28 30.63 8.55
N PRO A 162 46.17 30.49 9.55
CA PRO A 162 45.87 29.67 10.73
C PRO A 162 44.59 30.13 11.44
N GLY A 163 43.55 29.27 11.40
CA GLY A 163 42.28 29.50 12.10
C GLY A 163 41.26 30.39 11.37
N LYS A 164 41.57 30.96 10.20
CA LYS A 164 40.64 31.80 9.43
C LYS A 164 40.79 31.59 7.92
N LYS A 165 39.70 31.85 7.18
CA LYS A 165 39.66 31.89 5.71
C LYS A 165 39.00 33.18 5.26
N PHE A 166 39.48 33.73 4.15
CA PHE A 166 38.95 34.95 3.55
C PHE A 166 38.58 34.68 2.10
N ASP A 167 37.30 34.82 1.79
CA ASP A 167 36.77 34.91 0.43
C ASP A 167 36.33 36.36 0.14
N ALA A 168 35.71 36.61 -1.02
CA ALA A 168 35.25 37.95 -1.39
C ALA A 168 34.29 38.59 -0.37
N THR A 169 33.61 37.80 0.48
CA THR A 169 32.73 38.32 1.54
C THR A 169 33.49 38.70 2.82
N GLY A 170 34.69 38.16 3.01
CA GLY A 170 35.56 38.37 4.18
C GLY A 170 36.56 39.52 4.05
N LEU A 171 36.47 40.37 3.03
CA LEU A 171 37.47 41.41 2.74
C LEU A 171 37.68 42.42 3.87
N ALA A 172 36.59 42.85 4.54
CA ALA A 172 36.69 43.77 5.67
C ALA A 172 37.46 43.14 6.84
N GLN A 173 37.27 41.83 7.06
CA GLN A 173 37.99 41.07 8.09
C GLN A 173 39.46 40.84 7.70
N LEU A 174 39.73 40.59 6.41
CA LEU A 174 41.09 40.50 5.87
C LEU A 174 41.86 41.80 6.13
N ALA A 175 41.29 42.96 5.79
CA ALA A 175 41.92 44.26 5.99
C ALA A 175 42.07 44.67 7.48
N ALA A 176 41.29 44.07 8.37
CA ALA A 176 41.40 44.26 9.82
C ALA A 176 42.42 43.32 10.50
N THR A 177 42.95 42.32 9.77
CA THR A 177 43.91 41.35 10.29
C THR A 177 45.33 41.91 10.25
N GLY A 178 46.13 41.63 11.28
CA GLY A 178 47.53 42.09 11.37
C GLY A 178 48.40 41.52 10.25
N MET A 179 49.34 42.32 9.74
CA MET A 179 50.21 41.89 8.63
C MET A 179 51.09 40.69 9.02
N ASP A 180 51.48 40.58 10.28
CA ASP A 180 52.26 39.47 10.85
C ASP A 180 51.51 38.12 10.80
N GLU A 181 50.17 38.14 10.91
CA GLU A 181 49.33 36.96 10.67
C GLU A 181 49.18 36.67 9.18
N LEU A 182 48.97 37.71 8.36
CA LEU A 182 48.68 37.57 6.93
C LEU A 182 49.88 37.02 6.12
N VAL A 183 51.11 37.47 6.41
CA VAL A 183 52.32 36.95 5.73
C VAL A 183 52.59 35.48 6.03
N ARG A 184 51.97 34.93 7.08
CA ARG A 184 52.04 33.51 7.49
C ARG A 184 50.85 32.68 6.99
N PHE A 185 50.24 33.08 5.88
CA PHE A 185 49.15 32.31 5.26
C PHE A 185 49.56 30.84 5.02
N LYS A 186 48.59 29.93 5.09
CA LYS A 186 48.85 28.49 4.91
C LYS A 186 48.85 28.12 3.44
N HIS A 187 47.75 28.45 2.75
CA HIS A 187 47.51 28.05 1.38
C HIS A 187 46.41 28.90 0.73
N LEU A 188 46.32 28.78 -0.59
CA LEU A 188 45.30 29.39 -1.45
C LEU A 188 44.40 28.28 -2.02
N GLU A 189 43.09 28.53 -2.09
CA GLU A 189 42.10 27.61 -2.66
C GLU A 189 41.37 28.29 -3.82
N GLN A 190 40.92 27.51 -4.81
CA GLN A 190 39.97 28.02 -5.79
C GLN A 190 38.60 28.28 -5.12
N PRO A 191 37.91 29.39 -5.45
CA PRO A 191 36.55 29.63 -5.01
C PRO A 191 35.65 28.50 -5.53
N LYS A 192 34.75 28.00 -4.68
CA LYS A 192 33.79 26.98 -5.11
C LYS A 192 32.82 27.59 -6.12
N GLU A 193 32.94 27.24 -7.40
CA GLU A 193 31.91 27.54 -8.40
C GLU A 193 30.67 26.68 -8.16
N TRP A 194 29.49 27.20 -8.48
CA TRP A 194 28.25 26.45 -8.41
C TRP A 194 28.24 25.34 -9.45
N ASN A 195 27.99 24.10 -9.03
CA ASN A 195 27.71 22.98 -9.96
C ASN A 195 26.30 23.09 -10.54
N LEU A 196 26.08 24.12 -11.36
CA LEU A 196 24.80 24.43 -11.99
C LEU A 196 24.23 23.26 -12.82
N PRO A 197 25.03 22.51 -13.63
CA PRO A 197 24.51 21.37 -14.36
C PRO A 197 23.90 20.31 -13.46
N ALA A 198 24.58 19.95 -12.36
CA ALA A 198 24.09 18.91 -11.46
C ALA A 198 22.89 19.37 -10.62
N LEU A 199 22.83 20.65 -10.24
CA LEU A 199 21.65 21.22 -9.57
C LEU A 199 20.43 21.21 -10.49
N LYS A 200 20.57 21.55 -11.78
CA LYS A 200 19.47 21.47 -12.74
C LYS A 200 18.92 20.05 -12.87
N ALA A 201 19.81 19.06 -13.03
CA ALA A 201 19.44 17.65 -13.09
C ALA A 201 18.71 17.19 -11.81
N LEU A 202 19.13 17.67 -10.64
CA LEU A 202 18.50 17.31 -9.36
C LEU A 202 17.07 17.86 -9.25
N PHE A 203 16.85 19.12 -9.63
CA PHE A 203 15.51 19.70 -9.63
C PHE A 203 14.59 18.98 -10.63
N GLU A 204 15.11 18.64 -11.81
CA GLU A 204 14.35 17.91 -12.84
C GLU A 204 14.00 16.48 -12.40
N LEU A 205 14.92 15.76 -11.77
CA LEU A 205 14.69 14.42 -11.18
C LEU A 205 13.52 14.42 -10.17
N LEU A 206 13.33 15.53 -9.46
CA LEU A 206 12.26 15.71 -8.48
C LEU A 206 10.98 16.34 -9.09
N GLY A 207 10.90 16.44 -10.42
CA GLY A 207 9.76 17.00 -11.14
C GLY A 207 9.60 18.52 -11.01
N MET A 208 10.68 19.23 -10.64
CA MET A 208 10.70 20.69 -10.51
C MET A 208 11.33 21.36 -11.73
N THR A 209 11.11 22.66 -11.89
CA THR A 209 11.67 23.40 -13.03
C THR A 209 13.18 23.63 -12.85
N PRO A 210 14.02 23.38 -13.89
CA PRO A 210 15.47 23.60 -13.81
C PRO A 210 15.86 25.07 -13.50
N GLY A 211 14.95 26.02 -13.73
CA GLY A 211 15.13 27.44 -13.37
C GLY A 211 15.29 27.67 -11.85
N MET A 212 14.79 26.75 -11.01
CA MET A 212 14.99 26.80 -9.57
C MET A 212 16.47 26.74 -9.16
N ALA A 213 17.32 26.05 -9.94
CA ALA A 213 18.76 26.02 -9.71
C ALA A 213 19.40 27.42 -9.81
N GLN A 214 18.92 28.28 -10.70
CA GLN A 214 19.40 29.65 -10.83
C GLN A 214 18.99 30.51 -9.63
N LEU A 215 17.78 30.30 -9.12
CA LEU A 215 17.29 31.00 -7.93
C LEU A 215 18.09 30.65 -6.67
N VAL A 216 18.57 29.41 -6.56
CA VAL A 216 19.50 29.00 -5.49
C VAL A 216 20.81 29.79 -5.57
N THR A 217 21.37 29.98 -6.77
CA THR A 217 22.62 30.76 -6.92
C THR A 217 22.45 32.25 -6.58
N GLN A 218 21.21 32.75 -6.61
CA GLN A 218 20.83 34.09 -6.18
C GLN A 218 20.56 34.18 -4.67
N GLY A 219 20.75 33.10 -3.92
CA GLY A 219 20.58 33.07 -2.47
C GLY A 219 19.15 32.95 -1.98
N LYS A 220 18.20 32.55 -2.83
CA LYS A 220 16.80 32.35 -2.41
C LYS A 220 16.62 31.02 -1.67
N ASP A 221 15.93 31.06 -0.53
CA ASP A 221 15.68 29.88 0.30
C ASP A 221 14.51 29.00 -0.19
N GLU A 222 13.50 29.58 -0.86
CA GLU A 222 12.31 28.87 -1.34
C GLU A 222 12.63 27.62 -2.19
N PRO A 223 13.51 27.67 -3.21
CA PRO A 223 13.89 26.48 -3.97
C PRO A 223 14.50 25.37 -3.10
N VAL A 224 15.20 25.74 -2.04
CA VAL A 224 15.84 24.79 -1.12
C VAL A 224 14.80 24.15 -0.21
N GLN A 225 13.82 24.90 0.26
CA GLN A 225 12.69 24.34 1.03
C GLN A 225 11.88 23.36 0.18
N ASN A 226 11.56 23.73 -1.06
CA ASN A 226 10.85 22.85 -2.00
C ASN A 226 11.64 21.56 -2.26
N LEU A 227 12.96 21.68 -2.47
CA LEU A 227 13.87 20.53 -2.60
C LEU A 227 13.77 19.60 -1.39
N GLN A 228 13.91 20.13 -0.17
CA GLN A 228 13.86 19.34 1.06
C GLN A 228 12.51 18.63 1.24
N GLN A 229 11.40 19.31 0.97
CA GLN A 229 10.06 18.70 1.03
C GLN A 229 9.89 17.55 0.03
N ALA A 230 10.39 17.72 -1.20
CA ALA A 230 10.32 16.66 -2.20
C ALA A 230 11.23 15.47 -1.84
N VAL A 231 12.44 15.74 -1.35
CA VAL A 231 13.35 14.71 -0.84
C VAL A 231 12.68 13.89 0.27
N ASP A 232 12.09 14.55 1.27
CA ASP A 232 11.38 13.87 2.35
C ASP A 232 10.20 13.02 1.85
N LYS A 233 9.49 13.50 0.82
CA LYS A 233 8.41 12.75 0.18
C LYS A 233 8.95 11.50 -0.51
N VAL A 234 10.03 11.61 -1.28
CA VAL A 234 10.64 10.47 -1.98
C VAL A 234 11.21 9.44 -1.00
N VAL A 235 11.92 9.87 0.05
CA VAL A 235 12.45 8.94 1.07
C VAL A 235 11.31 8.18 1.76
N LYS A 236 10.22 8.86 2.15
CA LYS A 236 9.04 8.19 2.73
C LYS A 236 8.42 7.17 1.77
N ARG A 237 8.28 7.53 0.49
CA ARG A 237 7.78 6.61 -0.55
C ARG A 237 8.68 5.37 -0.64
N ILE A 238 9.99 5.54 -0.79
CA ILE A 238 10.93 4.42 -0.88
C ILE A 238 10.80 3.49 0.33
N VAL A 239 10.75 4.03 1.56
CA VAL A 239 10.61 3.22 2.78
C VAL A 239 9.28 2.44 2.80
N MET A 240 8.17 3.06 2.42
CA MET A 240 6.87 2.39 2.35
C MET A 240 6.83 1.30 1.28
N THR A 241 7.42 1.56 0.12
CA THR A 241 7.53 0.58 -0.96
C THR A 241 8.41 -0.59 -0.53
N GLN A 242 9.57 -0.34 0.07
CA GLN A 242 10.44 -1.39 0.62
C GLN A 242 9.73 -2.26 1.66
N GLN A 243 8.89 -1.68 2.52
CA GLN A 243 8.07 -2.45 3.46
C GLN A 243 7.04 -3.32 2.72
N THR A 244 6.32 -2.74 1.75
CA THR A 244 5.32 -3.47 0.95
C THR A 244 5.95 -4.64 0.19
N LEU A 245 7.16 -4.44 -0.36
CA LEU A 245 7.92 -5.48 -1.05
C LEU A 245 8.28 -6.65 -0.10
N ARG A 246 8.60 -6.37 1.16
CA ARG A 246 8.88 -7.40 2.18
C ARG A 246 7.63 -8.17 2.61
N GLU A 247 6.50 -7.49 2.71
CA GLU A 247 5.21 -8.10 3.03
C GLU A 247 4.68 -8.95 1.87
N GLY A 248 5.14 -8.68 0.65
CA GLY A 248 4.76 -9.37 -0.58
C GLY A 248 3.57 -8.70 -1.25
N LEU A 249 3.62 -8.57 -2.57
CA LEU A 249 2.56 -7.94 -3.36
C LEU A 249 1.90 -9.00 -4.25
N SER A 250 0.68 -9.41 -3.88
CA SER A 250 -0.04 -10.47 -4.60
C SER A 250 -1.43 -10.05 -5.04
N PHE A 251 -1.86 -10.58 -6.18
CA PHE A 251 -3.21 -10.38 -6.72
C PHE A 251 -3.73 -11.69 -7.31
N TRP A 252 -4.88 -12.19 -6.81
CA TRP A 252 -5.41 -13.51 -7.18
C TRP A 252 -4.37 -14.67 -7.11
N GLY A 253 -3.47 -14.61 -6.13
CA GLY A 253 -2.45 -15.63 -5.92
C GLY A 253 -1.24 -15.53 -6.84
N MET A 254 -1.22 -14.57 -7.78
CA MET A 254 -0.02 -14.20 -8.53
C MET A 254 0.89 -13.34 -7.67
N ASP A 255 2.18 -13.67 -7.64
CA ASP A 255 3.22 -12.80 -7.06
C ASP A 255 3.61 -11.76 -8.10
N LEU A 256 3.17 -10.52 -7.88
CA LEU A 256 3.36 -9.46 -8.85
C LEU A 256 4.80 -8.97 -8.93
N LEU A 257 5.71 -9.39 -8.03
CA LEU A 257 7.12 -9.01 -8.07
C LEU A 257 7.96 -10.04 -8.82
N ALA A 258 7.69 -11.32 -8.58
CA ALA A 258 8.38 -12.41 -9.24
C ALA A 258 7.97 -12.53 -10.72
N ASP A 259 6.69 -12.29 -11.02
CA ASP A 259 6.12 -12.55 -12.34
C ASP A 259 6.17 -11.36 -13.32
N THR A 260 6.69 -10.18 -12.92
CA THR A 260 6.69 -8.93 -13.73
C THR A 260 8.07 -8.31 -13.98
N ASP A 261 9.18 -9.02 -13.71
CA ASP A 261 10.57 -8.51 -13.84
C ASP A 261 10.91 -7.29 -12.94
N LEU A 262 10.02 -6.92 -12.01
CA LEU A 262 10.24 -5.83 -11.05
C LEU A 262 11.35 -6.14 -10.04
N ALA A 263 11.66 -7.41 -9.79
CA ALA A 263 12.73 -7.82 -8.87
C ALA A 263 14.11 -7.26 -9.26
N SER A 264 14.37 -7.11 -10.58
CA SER A 264 15.62 -6.52 -11.08
C SER A 264 15.65 -4.99 -10.94
N GLN A 265 14.48 -4.34 -10.89
CA GLN A 265 14.35 -2.88 -10.74
C GLN A 265 14.45 -2.41 -9.28
N VAL A 266 14.16 -3.30 -8.32
CA VAL A 266 14.22 -3.00 -6.88
C VAL A 266 15.66 -2.80 -6.37
N SER A 267 16.67 -3.34 -7.06
CA SER A 267 18.07 -3.28 -6.59
C SER A 267 18.64 -1.86 -6.51
N GLY A 268 18.06 -0.89 -7.23
CA GLY A 268 18.48 0.52 -7.20
C GLY A 268 17.82 1.36 -6.09
N LEU A 269 16.81 0.84 -5.38
CA LEU A 269 16.06 1.62 -4.40
C LEU A 269 16.89 1.95 -3.14
N ASP A 270 17.79 1.08 -2.71
CA ASP A 270 18.68 1.35 -1.57
C ASP A 270 19.73 2.42 -1.89
N GLU A 271 20.25 2.42 -3.11
CA GLU A 271 21.15 3.46 -3.61
C GLU A 271 20.43 4.80 -3.74
N ALA A 272 19.23 4.81 -4.33
CA ALA A 272 18.38 5.99 -4.42
C ALA A 272 18.04 6.55 -3.03
N LYS A 273 17.68 5.69 -2.07
CA LYS A 273 17.42 6.09 -0.69
C LYS A 273 18.63 6.77 -0.06
N SER A 274 19.80 6.14 -0.15
CA SER A 274 21.06 6.68 0.39
C SER A 274 21.42 8.02 -0.26
N PHE A 275 21.19 8.15 -1.57
CA PHE A 275 21.34 9.41 -2.29
C PHE A 275 20.40 10.49 -1.75
N PHE A 276 19.09 10.24 -1.69
CA PHE A 276 18.11 11.22 -1.21
C PHE A 276 18.30 11.59 0.28
N GLU A 277 18.63 10.64 1.15
CA GLU A 277 18.97 10.91 2.56
C GLU A 277 20.20 11.82 2.68
N SER A 278 21.20 11.63 1.82
CA SER A 278 22.38 12.52 1.80
C SER A 278 22.03 13.97 1.42
N LEU A 279 20.91 14.19 0.72
CA LEU A 279 20.47 15.52 0.33
C LEU A 279 19.88 16.33 1.48
N GLN A 280 19.48 15.70 2.58
CA GLN A 280 18.97 16.37 3.77
C GLN A 280 20.01 17.31 4.42
N ALA A 281 21.30 17.06 4.18
CA ALA A 281 22.38 17.93 4.63
C ALA A 281 22.35 19.32 3.94
N TYR A 282 21.73 19.45 2.76
CA TYR A 282 21.70 20.66 1.95
C TYR A 282 20.51 21.58 2.25
N SER A 283 20.44 22.06 3.49
CA SER A 283 19.28 22.81 4.01
C SER A 283 19.27 24.32 3.75
N SER A 284 20.24 24.86 3.02
CA SER A 284 20.29 26.28 2.65
C SER A 284 21.05 26.49 1.33
N PRO A 285 20.91 27.64 0.63
CA PRO A 285 21.66 27.92 -0.59
C PRO A 285 23.16 27.80 -0.39
N GLY A 286 23.69 28.35 0.71
CA GLY A 286 25.12 28.24 1.04
C GLY A 286 25.60 26.80 1.24
N LYS A 287 24.74 25.91 1.77
CA LYS A 287 25.05 24.47 1.87
C LYS A 287 25.00 23.79 0.50
N LEU A 288 24.01 24.10 -0.34
CA LEU A 288 23.90 23.61 -1.73
C LEU A 288 25.06 24.04 -2.62
N LYS A 289 25.77 25.13 -2.30
CA LYS A 289 27.01 25.51 -3.00
C LYS A 289 28.10 24.43 -2.88
N ASN A 290 28.02 23.57 -1.87
CA ASN A 290 28.91 22.43 -1.66
C ASN A 290 28.32 21.11 -2.18
N PHE A 291 27.38 21.17 -3.14
CA PHE A 291 26.79 19.98 -3.75
C PHE A 291 27.88 19.13 -4.41
N ARG A 292 28.05 17.91 -3.90
CA ARG A 292 29.20 17.05 -4.23
C ARG A 292 29.01 16.19 -5.46
N TYR A 293 27.77 15.99 -5.90
CA TYR A 293 27.44 15.08 -7.00
C TYR A 293 27.53 15.80 -8.35
N SER A 294 27.96 15.06 -9.36
CA SER A 294 27.92 15.43 -10.78
C SER A 294 26.53 15.24 -11.37
N ALA A 295 26.28 15.84 -12.54
CA ALA A 295 25.02 15.65 -13.24
C ALA A 295 24.77 14.18 -13.64
N GLN A 296 25.84 13.44 -14.00
CA GLN A 296 25.74 12.02 -14.35
C GLN A 296 25.33 11.16 -13.14
N GLU A 297 25.92 11.41 -11.97
CA GLU A 297 25.55 10.70 -10.74
C GLU A 297 24.09 10.96 -10.36
N VAL A 298 23.57 12.16 -10.58
CA VAL A 298 22.15 12.47 -10.36
C VAL A 298 21.25 11.75 -11.36
N MET A 299 21.61 11.75 -12.65
CA MET A 299 20.85 11.05 -13.70
C MET A 299 20.82 9.54 -13.51
N ALA A 300 21.86 8.95 -12.92
CA ALA A 300 21.90 7.52 -12.61
C ALA A 300 20.80 7.07 -11.62
N ILE A 301 20.22 8.01 -10.86
CA ILE A 301 19.12 7.74 -9.92
C ILE A 301 17.74 7.71 -10.61
N GLU A 302 17.61 8.29 -11.80
CA GLU A 302 16.33 8.41 -12.52
C GLU A 302 15.60 7.07 -12.74
N PRO A 303 16.27 5.96 -13.14
CA PRO A 303 15.59 4.68 -13.29
C PRO A 303 14.96 4.16 -11.99
N ALA A 304 15.62 4.38 -10.85
CA ALA A 304 15.10 3.95 -9.54
C ALA A 304 13.87 4.76 -9.13
N VAL A 305 13.82 6.06 -9.47
CA VAL A 305 12.62 6.90 -9.23
C VAL A 305 11.46 6.48 -10.12
N LYS A 306 11.70 6.12 -11.38
CA LYS A 306 10.66 5.58 -12.28
C LYS A 306 10.11 4.24 -11.78
N ALA A 307 11.00 3.33 -11.37
CA ALA A 307 10.59 2.06 -10.77
C ALA A 307 9.74 2.26 -9.51
N LEU A 308 10.02 3.30 -8.71
CA LEU A 308 9.20 3.67 -7.55
C LEU A 308 7.79 4.10 -7.95
N ASP A 309 7.64 4.89 -9.03
CA ASP A 309 6.32 5.28 -9.54
C ASP A 309 5.51 4.08 -10.05
N GLU A 310 6.15 3.13 -10.73
CA GLU A 310 5.52 1.89 -11.21
C GLU A 310 5.06 0.99 -10.05
N LEU A 311 5.91 0.83 -9.02
CA LEU A 311 5.59 0.05 -7.83
C LEU A 311 4.44 0.67 -7.01
N ASP A 312 4.41 2.00 -6.89
CA ASP A 312 3.32 2.70 -6.22
C ASP A 312 1.99 2.50 -6.97
N ALA A 313 2.00 2.60 -8.31
CA ALA A 313 0.81 2.35 -9.13
C ALA A 313 0.29 0.91 -8.99
N LEU A 314 1.20 -0.07 -8.92
CA LEU A 314 0.86 -1.47 -8.71
C LEU A 314 0.28 -1.72 -7.31
N ARG A 315 0.86 -1.10 -6.29
CA ARG A 315 0.34 -1.16 -4.91
C ARG A 315 -1.05 -0.56 -4.81
N GLU A 316 -1.28 0.62 -5.39
CA GLU A 316 -2.59 1.25 -5.44
C GLU A 316 -3.61 0.35 -6.16
N PHE A 317 -3.24 -0.26 -7.29
CA PHE A 317 -4.09 -1.21 -7.99
C PHE A 317 -4.52 -2.40 -7.11
N VAL A 318 -3.59 -3.00 -6.37
CA VAL A 318 -3.89 -4.11 -5.46
C VAL A 318 -4.79 -3.65 -4.31
N MET A 319 -4.55 -2.46 -3.75
CA MET A 319 -5.38 -1.91 -2.68
C MET A 319 -6.81 -1.63 -3.14
N ASP A 320 -6.98 -1.06 -4.34
CA ASP A 320 -8.28 -0.67 -4.86
C ASP A 320 -9.12 -1.88 -5.31
N TYR A 321 -8.49 -2.89 -5.93
CA TYR A 321 -9.21 -4.01 -6.54
C TYR A 321 -9.07 -5.33 -5.79
N GLY A 322 -8.11 -5.46 -4.88
CA GLY A 322 -7.88 -6.66 -4.06
C GLY A 322 -9.11 -7.14 -3.30
N PRO A 323 -9.87 -6.27 -2.61
CA PRO A 323 -11.11 -6.67 -1.94
C PRO A 323 -12.17 -7.23 -2.90
N THR A 324 -12.31 -6.62 -4.09
CA THR A 324 -13.27 -7.08 -5.12
C THR A 324 -12.82 -8.41 -5.72
N ALA A 325 -11.52 -8.57 -5.97
CA ALA A 325 -10.92 -9.81 -6.47
C ALA A 325 -11.12 -10.99 -5.49
N SER A 326 -10.92 -10.75 -4.19
CA SER A 326 -11.17 -11.74 -3.13
C SER A 326 -12.66 -12.12 -3.05
N TRP A 327 -13.54 -11.11 -3.09
CA TRP A 327 -14.99 -11.33 -3.13
C TRP A 327 -15.40 -12.19 -4.34
N LEU A 328 -14.87 -11.89 -5.54
CA LEU A 328 -15.17 -12.65 -6.76
C LEU A 328 -14.65 -14.09 -6.71
N SER A 329 -13.52 -14.34 -6.06
CA SER A 329 -13.00 -15.70 -5.90
C SER A 329 -13.87 -16.54 -4.95
N THR A 330 -14.40 -15.90 -3.91
CA THR A 330 -15.36 -16.56 -3.02
C THR A 330 -16.68 -16.82 -3.76
N ALA A 331 -17.14 -15.86 -4.58
CA ALA A 331 -18.35 -15.97 -5.40
C ALA A 331 -18.27 -17.12 -6.42
N GLU A 332 -17.10 -17.31 -7.06
CA GLU A 332 -16.83 -18.43 -7.98
C GLU A 332 -17.10 -19.80 -7.36
N ALA A 333 -16.73 -20.01 -6.09
CA ALA A 333 -16.93 -21.28 -5.40
C ALA A 333 -18.39 -21.53 -4.95
N VAL A 334 -19.24 -20.50 -4.99
CA VAL A 334 -20.62 -20.55 -4.48
C VAL A 334 -21.60 -20.99 -5.57
N LEU A 335 -21.36 -20.61 -6.82
CA LEU A 335 -22.18 -21.03 -7.96
C LEU A 335 -21.77 -22.42 -8.49
N PRO A 336 -22.67 -23.15 -9.18
CA PRO A 336 -22.32 -24.40 -9.83
C PRO A 336 -21.22 -24.18 -10.88
N ALA A 337 -20.34 -25.17 -11.05
CA ALA A 337 -19.17 -25.06 -11.92
C ALA A 337 -19.56 -24.84 -13.40
N GLU A 338 -20.74 -25.32 -13.80
CA GLU A 338 -21.29 -25.24 -15.15
C GLU A 338 -22.05 -23.93 -15.43
N HIS A 339 -22.14 -23.02 -14.46
CA HIS A 339 -22.89 -21.77 -14.64
C HIS A 339 -22.09 -20.76 -15.48
N ASP A 340 -22.67 -20.21 -16.55
CA ASP A 340 -22.01 -19.27 -17.50
C ASP A 340 -21.24 -18.11 -16.84
N TRP A 341 -21.71 -17.63 -15.68
CA TRP A 341 -21.00 -16.60 -14.92
C TRP A 341 -19.62 -17.05 -14.43
N VAL A 342 -19.46 -18.32 -14.01
CA VAL A 342 -18.19 -18.89 -13.55
C VAL A 342 -17.17 -18.91 -14.69
N ASP A 343 -17.58 -19.27 -15.90
CA ASP A 343 -16.70 -19.24 -17.08
C ASP A 343 -16.26 -17.81 -17.41
N ARG A 344 -17.19 -16.85 -17.39
CA ARG A 344 -16.86 -15.42 -17.58
C ARG A 344 -15.93 -14.88 -16.50
N MET A 345 -16.11 -15.31 -15.25
CA MET A 345 -15.23 -14.98 -14.13
C MET A 345 -13.81 -15.48 -14.42
N LYS A 346 -13.64 -16.77 -14.74
CA LYS A 346 -12.34 -17.39 -15.02
C LYS A 346 -11.64 -16.72 -16.21
N ALA A 347 -12.36 -16.47 -17.29
CA ALA A 347 -11.84 -15.76 -18.46
C ALA A 347 -11.37 -14.35 -18.08
N THR A 348 -12.18 -13.60 -17.33
CA THR A 348 -11.80 -12.25 -16.90
C THR A 348 -10.62 -12.26 -15.94
N ARG A 349 -10.53 -13.24 -15.03
CA ARG A 349 -9.37 -13.44 -14.15
C ARG A 349 -8.12 -13.63 -14.99
N GLN A 350 -8.16 -14.54 -15.96
CA GLN A 350 -7.03 -14.82 -16.84
C GLN A 350 -6.63 -13.58 -17.66
N ASP A 351 -7.58 -12.89 -18.29
CA ASP A 351 -7.34 -11.66 -19.06
C ASP A 351 -6.65 -10.57 -18.24
N VAL A 352 -7.08 -10.38 -16.98
CA VAL A 352 -6.48 -9.38 -16.08
C VAL A 352 -5.09 -9.80 -15.64
N LEU A 353 -4.90 -11.07 -15.31
CA LEU A 353 -3.59 -11.60 -14.92
C LEU A 353 -2.58 -11.53 -16.08
N ASP A 354 -3.00 -11.86 -17.30
CA ASP A 354 -2.17 -11.73 -18.49
C ASP A 354 -1.86 -10.27 -18.83
N ALA A 355 -2.84 -9.37 -18.67
CA ALA A 355 -2.62 -7.94 -18.79
C ALA A 355 -1.58 -7.45 -17.77
N LEU A 356 -1.61 -7.93 -16.51
CA LEU A 356 -0.61 -7.56 -15.49
C LEU A 356 0.78 -8.11 -15.79
N LYS A 357 0.89 -9.34 -16.33
CA LYS A 357 2.19 -9.93 -16.73
C LYS A 357 2.83 -9.23 -17.93
N GLN A 358 2.02 -8.84 -18.91
CA GLN A 358 2.48 -8.23 -20.16
C GLN A 358 2.48 -6.70 -20.10
N ALA A 359 1.97 -6.11 -19.02
CA ALA A 359 1.83 -4.66 -18.91
C ALA A 359 3.19 -4.00 -18.80
N ASP A 360 3.40 -3.04 -19.70
CA ASP A 360 4.15 -1.84 -19.40
C ASP A 360 3.48 -1.16 -18.19
N LEU A 361 4.06 -1.34 -17.00
CA LEU A 361 3.51 -0.89 -15.73
C LEU A 361 3.26 0.62 -15.70
N THR A 362 3.95 1.38 -16.55
CA THR A 362 3.71 2.82 -16.75
C THR A 362 2.30 3.13 -17.25
N LYS A 363 1.61 2.17 -17.91
CA LYS A 363 0.24 2.31 -18.41
C LYS A 363 -0.81 1.72 -17.47
N LEU A 364 -0.39 1.05 -16.39
CA LEU A 364 -1.29 0.40 -15.45
C LEU A 364 -2.32 1.39 -14.88
N ALA A 365 -1.91 2.61 -14.57
CA ALA A 365 -2.80 3.67 -14.09
C ALA A 365 -3.94 4.02 -15.06
N THR A 366 -3.74 3.85 -16.38
CA THR A 366 -4.78 4.08 -17.38
C THR A 366 -5.65 2.85 -17.63
N GLN A 367 -5.09 1.65 -17.48
CA GLN A 367 -5.80 0.39 -17.66
C GLN A 367 -6.61 -0.02 -16.42
N SER A 368 -6.18 0.41 -15.24
CA SER A 368 -6.77 0.11 -13.93
C SER A 368 -8.27 0.40 -13.89
N GLN A 369 -8.70 1.57 -14.39
CA GLN A 369 -10.10 1.96 -14.44
C GLN A 369 -10.95 1.00 -15.29
N GLY A 370 -10.41 0.54 -16.43
CA GLY A 370 -11.08 -0.42 -17.30
C GLY A 370 -11.20 -1.79 -16.63
N ILE A 371 -10.17 -2.24 -15.93
CA ILE A 371 -10.19 -3.48 -15.12
C ILE A 371 -11.22 -3.35 -14.01
N GLY A 372 -11.21 -2.25 -13.25
CA GLY A 372 -12.18 -1.97 -12.20
C GLY A 372 -13.62 -2.05 -12.69
N ALA A 373 -13.92 -1.46 -13.85
CA ALA A 373 -15.25 -1.54 -14.46
C ALA A 373 -15.65 -2.99 -14.81
N LYS A 374 -14.73 -3.81 -15.35
CA LYS A 374 -14.97 -5.23 -15.62
C LYS A 374 -15.28 -6.01 -14.34
N LEU A 375 -14.49 -5.81 -13.27
CA LEU A 375 -14.68 -6.49 -11.98
C LEU A 375 -16.03 -6.12 -11.34
N GLN A 376 -16.39 -4.83 -11.35
CA GLN A 376 -17.67 -4.37 -10.81
C GLN A 376 -18.86 -4.89 -11.63
N LYS A 377 -18.71 -4.99 -12.95
CA LYS A 377 -19.73 -5.62 -13.80
C LYS A 377 -19.93 -7.09 -13.44
N LEU A 378 -18.86 -7.86 -13.29
CA LEU A 378 -18.95 -9.26 -12.86
C LEU A 378 -19.63 -9.40 -11.50
N LYS A 379 -19.30 -8.53 -10.54
CA LYS A 379 -19.94 -8.51 -9.22
C LYS A 379 -21.44 -8.26 -9.32
N LYS A 380 -21.88 -7.28 -10.11
CA LYS A 380 -23.31 -7.01 -10.34
C LYS A 380 -24.03 -8.18 -11.02
N ASP A 381 -23.43 -8.74 -12.07
CA ASP A 381 -23.98 -9.90 -12.78
C ASP A 381 -24.13 -11.11 -11.84
N TYR A 382 -23.18 -11.31 -10.92
CA TYR A 382 -23.29 -12.34 -9.88
C TYR A 382 -24.47 -12.11 -8.98
N ILE A 383 -24.62 -10.89 -8.44
CA ILE A 383 -25.69 -10.54 -7.49
C ILE A 383 -27.06 -10.88 -8.08
N VAL A 384 -27.28 -10.51 -9.35
CA VAL A 384 -28.50 -10.82 -10.09
C VAL A 384 -28.70 -12.34 -10.22
N ALA A 385 -27.68 -13.07 -10.66
CA ALA A 385 -27.75 -14.52 -10.82
C ALA A 385 -28.03 -15.25 -9.49
N TYR A 386 -27.31 -14.86 -8.43
CA TYR A 386 -27.44 -15.44 -7.10
C TYR A 386 -28.82 -15.17 -6.49
N ILE A 387 -29.35 -13.94 -6.58
CA ILE A 387 -30.71 -13.62 -6.12
C ILE A 387 -31.76 -14.42 -6.89
N GLY A 388 -31.57 -14.59 -8.21
CA GLY A 388 -32.43 -15.41 -9.05
C GLY A 388 -32.47 -16.88 -8.59
N LEU A 389 -31.31 -17.46 -8.29
CA LEU A 389 -31.22 -18.83 -7.75
C LEU A 389 -31.78 -18.92 -6.32
N HIS A 390 -31.50 -17.92 -5.48
CA HIS A 390 -31.98 -17.86 -4.10
C HIS A 390 -33.51 -17.82 -4.05
N THR A 391 -34.13 -16.96 -4.86
CA THR A 391 -35.59 -16.82 -4.94
C THR A 391 -36.26 -18.11 -5.42
N LYS A 392 -35.57 -18.93 -6.24
CA LYS A 392 -36.08 -20.25 -6.67
C LYS A 392 -35.92 -21.33 -5.60
N ALA A 393 -34.92 -21.21 -4.74
CA ALA A 393 -34.55 -22.22 -3.73
C ALA A 393 -35.05 -21.91 -2.32
N ARG A 394 -35.71 -20.77 -2.11
CA ARG A 394 -36.20 -20.31 -0.80
C ARG A 394 -37.62 -19.80 -0.90
N LEU A 395 -38.44 -20.16 0.08
CA LEU A 395 -39.79 -19.65 0.21
C LEU A 395 -39.79 -18.17 0.59
N GLY A 396 -40.58 -17.38 -0.13
CA GLY A 396 -40.92 -16.02 0.25
C GLY A 396 -41.91 -15.97 1.41
N VAL A 397 -42.24 -14.76 1.89
CA VAL A 397 -43.15 -14.56 3.03
C VAL A 397 -44.52 -15.21 2.82
N ASN A 398 -45.07 -15.12 1.62
CA ASN A 398 -46.38 -15.70 1.32
C ASN A 398 -46.32 -17.22 1.27
N ASP A 399 -45.29 -17.77 0.63
CA ASP A 399 -45.09 -19.22 0.53
C ASP A 399 -44.80 -19.85 1.90
N ASP A 400 -44.06 -19.17 2.77
CA ASP A 400 -43.83 -19.62 4.14
C ASP A 400 -45.13 -19.70 4.94
N LYS A 401 -46.02 -18.72 4.80
CA LYS A 401 -47.37 -18.78 5.41
C LYS A 401 -48.19 -19.96 4.86
N ARG A 402 -48.11 -20.22 3.56
CA ARG A 402 -48.79 -21.37 2.93
C ARG A 402 -48.23 -22.70 3.44
N LYS A 403 -46.91 -22.83 3.58
CA LYS A 403 -46.26 -23.98 4.22
C LYS A 403 -46.77 -24.18 5.66
N ALA A 404 -46.84 -23.10 6.45
CA ALA A 404 -47.37 -23.16 7.82
C ALA A 404 -48.84 -23.58 7.86
N ALA A 405 -49.65 -23.17 6.89
CA ALA A 405 -51.02 -23.63 6.73
C ALA A 405 -51.09 -25.13 6.41
N LEU A 406 -50.28 -25.63 5.47
CA LEU A 406 -50.21 -27.06 5.13
C LEU A 406 -49.79 -27.94 6.33
N LEU A 407 -48.89 -27.46 7.18
CA LEU A 407 -48.47 -28.18 8.39
C LEU A 407 -49.61 -28.36 9.41
N ASN A 408 -50.57 -27.45 9.41
CA ASN A 408 -51.74 -27.47 10.30
C ASN A 408 -53.03 -27.86 9.55
N ASP A 409 -52.93 -28.35 8.32
CA ASP A 409 -54.07 -28.66 7.48
C ASP A 409 -54.88 -29.84 8.02
N SER A 410 -56.20 -29.75 7.96
CA SER A 410 -57.10 -30.78 8.47
C SER A 410 -56.92 -32.13 7.74
N ARG A 411 -56.63 -32.12 6.43
CA ARG A 411 -56.35 -33.34 5.64
C ARG A 411 -55.11 -34.06 6.16
N LEU A 412 -54.07 -33.29 6.49
CA LEU A 412 -52.84 -33.85 7.08
C LEU A 412 -53.12 -34.47 8.45
N GLN A 413 -53.92 -33.81 9.30
CA GLN A 413 -54.32 -34.37 10.60
C GLN A 413 -55.15 -35.65 10.47
N THR A 414 -56.04 -35.71 9.47
CA THR A 414 -56.82 -36.91 9.14
C THR A 414 -55.91 -38.06 8.71
N LEU A 415 -54.97 -37.82 7.77
CA LEU A 415 -53.99 -38.81 7.34
C LEU A 415 -53.13 -39.33 8.51
N LEU A 416 -52.72 -38.45 9.43
CA LEU A 416 -51.96 -38.84 10.63
C LEU A 416 -52.75 -39.79 11.54
N LYS A 417 -54.05 -39.56 11.73
CA LYS A 417 -54.92 -40.46 12.49
C LYS A 417 -55.09 -41.81 11.80
N LEU A 418 -55.37 -41.79 10.49
CA LEU A 418 -55.53 -43.01 9.70
C LEU A 418 -54.25 -43.84 9.61
N ALA A 419 -53.08 -43.20 9.69
CA ALA A 419 -51.79 -43.88 9.68
C ALA A 419 -51.66 -44.92 10.82
N GLY A 420 -52.45 -44.81 11.90
CA GLY A 420 -52.49 -45.81 12.97
C GLY A 420 -53.07 -47.19 12.56
N ILE A 421 -53.69 -47.29 11.39
CA ILE A 421 -54.20 -48.54 10.81
C ILE A 421 -53.06 -49.23 10.06
N ASP A 422 -52.85 -50.52 10.30
CA ASP A 422 -51.66 -51.24 9.81
C ASP A 422 -51.59 -51.40 8.28
N LEU A 423 -52.74 -51.33 7.62
CA LEU A 423 -52.86 -51.40 6.16
C LEU A 423 -52.40 -50.10 5.44
N MET A 424 -52.35 -48.96 6.13
CA MET A 424 -52.13 -47.67 5.48
C MET A 424 -50.67 -47.47 5.03
N PRO A 425 -50.41 -46.82 3.88
CA PRO A 425 -49.06 -46.62 3.35
C PRO A 425 -48.32 -45.49 4.08
N ARG A 426 -47.93 -45.73 5.34
CA ARG A 426 -47.29 -44.76 6.25
C ARG A 426 -46.09 -44.05 5.64
N GLN A 427 -45.29 -44.75 4.84
CA GLN A 427 -44.09 -44.20 4.21
C GLN A 427 -44.41 -42.98 3.32
N GLN A 428 -45.52 -43.03 2.56
CA GLN A 428 -45.93 -41.92 1.69
C GLN A 428 -46.18 -40.63 2.49
N LEU A 429 -46.77 -40.76 3.69
CA LEU A 429 -47.03 -39.65 4.60
C LEU A 429 -45.75 -39.12 5.23
N THR A 430 -44.86 -40.01 5.67
CA THR A 430 -43.55 -39.63 6.20
C THR A 430 -42.71 -38.88 5.15
N ASP A 431 -42.69 -39.37 3.91
CA ASP A 431 -41.97 -38.71 2.80
C ASP A 431 -42.56 -37.33 2.50
N PHE A 432 -43.89 -37.20 2.53
CA PHE A 432 -44.57 -35.91 2.40
C PHE A 432 -44.16 -34.92 3.50
N GLN A 433 -44.21 -35.34 4.77
CA GLN A 433 -43.84 -34.51 5.90
C GLN A 433 -42.36 -34.07 5.85
N ASN A 434 -41.46 -35.00 5.51
CA ASN A 434 -40.04 -34.71 5.35
C ASN A 434 -39.79 -33.69 4.23
N ARG A 435 -40.48 -33.84 3.09
CA ARG A 435 -40.41 -32.89 1.97
C ARG A 435 -40.91 -31.51 2.37
N LEU A 436 -42.04 -31.43 3.10
CA LEU A 436 -42.62 -30.16 3.55
C LEU A 436 -41.69 -29.46 4.55
N ALA A 437 -41.17 -30.21 5.53
CA ALA A 437 -40.23 -29.72 6.52
C ALA A 437 -38.93 -29.20 5.87
N GLY A 438 -38.42 -29.91 4.86
CA GLY A 438 -37.19 -29.57 4.14
C GLY A 438 -37.24 -28.29 3.31
N LEU A 439 -38.43 -27.73 3.02
CA LEU A 439 -38.54 -26.44 2.33
C LEU A 439 -38.01 -25.32 3.23
N LYS A 440 -36.98 -24.60 2.79
CA LYS A 440 -36.35 -23.51 3.57
C LYS A 440 -36.93 -22.15 3.18
N SER A 441 -37.10 -21.27 4.15
CA SER A 441 -37.62 -19.92 3.94
C SER A 441 -36.52 -18.87 4.14
N CYS A 442 -36.46 -17.86 3.27
CA CYS A 442 -35.55 -16.73 3.43
C CYS A 442 -36.00 -15.56 2.55
N PHE A 443 -36.33 -14.43 3.17
CA PHE A 443 -36.86 -13.24 2.49
C PHE A 443 -36.18 -11.93 2.95
N ALA A 444 -35.13 -12.03 3.78
CA ALA A 444 -34.37 -10.89 4.30
C ALA A 444 -33.16 -10.50 3.41
N LEU A 445 -32.87 -11.28 2.36
CA LEU A 445 -31.75 -11.03 1.46
C LEU A 445 -31.99 -9.79 0.60
N THR A 446 -31.04 -8.87 0.59
CA THR A 446 -31.01 -7.70 -0.30
C THR A 446 -29.73 -7.68 -1.14
N GLU A 447 -29.72 -6.91 -2.23
CA GLU A 447 -28.50 -6.69 -3.03
C GLU A 447 -27.35 -6.11 -2.20
N GLN A 448 -27.66 -5.18 -1.29
CA GLN A 448 -26.67 -4.56 -0.39
C GLN A 448 -26.02 -5.58 0.56
N ASN A 449 -26.73 -6.64 0.96
CA ASN A 449 -26.11 -7.71 1.74
C ASN A 449 -25.03 -8.44 0.92
N LEU A 450 -25.22 -8.55 -0.39
CA LEU A 450 -24.29 -9.25 -1.26
C LEU A 450 -23.07 -8.39 -1.63
N ASP A 451 -23.13 -7.08 -1.43
CA ASP A 451 -21.97 -6.22 -1.64
C ASP A 451 -20.79 -6.55 -0.72
N SER A 452 -21.04 -6.98 0.51
CA SER A 452 -19.99 -7.34 1.48
C SER A 452 -19.59 -8.81 1.40
N THR A 453 -20.51 -9.71 1.08
CA THR A 453 -20.26 -11.16 1.01
C THR A 453 -21.07 -11.81 -0.11
N PRO A 454 -20.51 -12.72 -0.92
CA PRO A 454 -21.23 -13.33 -2.03
C PRO A 454 -22.26 -14.39 -1.59
N ILE A 455 -22.39 -14.64 -0.29
CA ILE A 455 -23.31 -15.63 0.28
C ILE A 455 -24.36 -14.91 1.13
N CYS A 456 -25.61 -15.35 1.03
CA CYS A 456 -26.70 -14.82 1.85
C CYS A 456 -26.35 -14.96 3.35
N PRO A 457 -26.23 -13.85 4.10
CA PRO A 457 -25.84 -13.90 5.51
C PRO A 457 -26.94 -14.47 6.42
N HIS A 458 -28.18 -14.52 5.92
CA HIS A 458 -29.34 -14.95 6.71
C HIS A 458 -29.57 -16.46 6.68
N CYS A 459 -29.27 -17.12 5.55
CA CYS A 459 -29.57 -18.55 5.37
C CYS A 459 -28.39 -19.38 4.83
N GLY A 460 -27.25 -18.74 4.50
CA GLY A 460 -26.04 -19.44 4.06
C GLY A 460 -26.17 -20.20 2.74
N PHE A 461 -27.13 -19.84 1.88
CA PHE A 461 -27.45 -20.58 0.66
C PHE A 461 -26.23 -20.74 -0.27
N ARG A 462 -25.94 -21.98 -0.66
CA ARG A 462 -24.86 -22.30 -1.62
C ARG A 462 -25.40 -23.12 -2.78
N PRO A 463 -25.67 -22.49 -3.94
CA PRO A 463 -26.14 -23.17 -5.15
C PRO A 463 -25.30 -24.37 -5.59
N SER A 464 -23.98 -24.33 -5.38
CA SER A 464 -23.06 -25.43 -5.73
C SER A 464 -23.27 -26.71 -4.90
N VAL A 465 -23.86 -26.60 -3.70
CA VAL A 465 -24.06 -27.73 -2.78
C VAL A 465 -25.54 -28.13 -2.69
N GLU A 466 -26.44 -27.15 -2.72
CA GLU A 466 -27.88 -27.36 -2.51
C GLU A 466 -28.65 -27.58 -3.82
N THR A 467 -28.01 -28.21 -4.82
CA THR A 467 -28.51 -28.29 -6.20
C THR A 467 -29.96 -28.78 -6.25
N SER A 468 -30.83 -27.94 -6.84
CA SER A 468 -32.13 -28.32 -7.42
C SER A 468 -33.20 -28.89 -6.49
N VAL A 469 -33.42 -28.31 -5.30
CA VAL A 469 -34.77 -28.36 -4.71
C VAL A 469 -35.44 -27.03 -5.02
N ALA A 470 -36.22 -26.99 -6.10
CA ALA A 470 -37.13 -25.87 -6.32
C ALA A 470 -38.02 -25.76 -5.07
N ALA A 471 -37.88 -24.67 -4.33
CA ALA A 471 -38.71 -24.36 -3.18
C ALA A 471 -39.45 -23.06 -3.52
N GLY A 472 -40.21 -23.11 -4.61
CA GLY A 472 -41.08 -22.03 -5.03
C GLY A 472 -42.55 -22.37 -4.79
N SER A 473 -43.44 -21.40 -5.03
CA SER A 473 -44.90 -21.58 -4.94
C SER A 473 -45.40 -22.85 -5.62
N GLN A 474 -44.86 -23.21 -6.79
CA GLN A 474 -45.29 -24.40 -7.53
C GLN A 474 -45.12 -25.70 -6.73
N VAL A 475 -44.09 -25.80 -5.89
CA VAL A 475 -43.90 -26.99 -5.05
C VAL A 475 -44.92 -27.02 -3.93
N ILE A 476 -45.28 -25.87 -3.36
CA ILE A 476 -46.38 -25.80 -2.40
C ILE A 476 -47.71 -26.19 -3.05
N ASP A 477 -48.00 -25.71 -4.28
CA ASP A 477 -49.20 -26.08 -5.04
C ASP A 477 -49.27 -27.60 -5.28
N GLN A 478 -48.13 -28.20 -5.67
CA GLN A 478 -48.03 -29.65 -5.85
C GLN A 478 -48.24 -30.42 -4.53
N MET A 479 -47.70 -29.92 -3.42
CA MET A 479 -47.86 -30.56 -2.11
C MET A 479 -49.31 -30.46 -1.61
N ASP A 480 -49.97 -29.33 -1.85
CA ASP A 480 -51.39 -29.14 -1.55
C ASP A 480 -52.26 -30.16 -2.31
N ALA A 481 -52.08 -30.28 -3.63
CA ALA A 481 -52.80 -31.27 -4.44
C ALA A 481 -52.42 -32.72 -4.09
N GLN A 482 -51.18 -32.96 -3.65
CA GLN A 482 -50.74 -34.27 -3.19
C GLN A 482 -51.49 -34.70 -1.92
N LEU A 483 -51.81 -33.78 -1.01
CA LEU A 483 -52.63 -34.10 0.17
C LEU A 483 -54.04 -34.57 -0.21
N ASP A 484 -54.69 -33.88 -1.15
CA ASP A 484 -56.01 -34.29 -1.66
C ASP A 484 -55.95 -35.69 -2.26
N THR A 485 -54.95 -35.93 -3.10
CA THR A 485 -54.75 -37.22 -3.76
C THR A 485 -54.50 -38.33 -2.74
N MET A 486 -53.64 -38.08 -1.74
CA MET A 486 -53.36 -39.04 -0.68
C MET A 486 -54.60 -39.38 0.11
N LEU A 487 -55.37 -38.37 0.53
CA LEU A 487 -56.59 -38.57 1.30
C LEU A 487 -57.63 -39.38 0.51
N ALA A 488 -57.81 -39.07 -0.78
CA ALA A 488 -58.72 -39.79 -1.66
C ALA A 488 -58.31 -41.27 -1.82
N VAL A 489 -57.02 -41.53 -2.05
CA VAL A 489 -56.48 -42.89 -2.20
C VAL A 489 -56.63 -43.68 -0.90
N TRP A 490 -56.33 -43.09 0.25
CA TRP A 490 -56.47 -43.77 1.55
C TRP A 490 -57.93 -44.06 1.87
N THR A 491 -58.83 -43.11 1.61
CA THR A 491 -60.29 -43.30 1.74
C THR A 491 -60.77 -44.47 0.88
N SER A 492 -60.38 -44.49 -0.40
CA SER A 492 -60.75 -45.59 -1.30
C SER A 492 -60.13 -46.93 -0.89
N THR A 493 -58.92 -46.93 -0.32
CA THR A 493 -58.27 -48.15 0.18
C THR A 493 -59.05 -48.72 1.36
N ILE A 494 -59.43 -47.89 2.32
CA ILE A 494 -60.22 -48.31 3.48
C ILE A 494 -61.58 -48.84 3.00
N LEU A 495 -62.30 -48.09 2.15
CA LEU A 495 -63.59 -48.53 1.61
C LEU A 495 -63.49 -49.88 0.89
N GLY A 496 -62.50 -50.04 0.01
CA GLY A 496 -62.30 -51.31 -0.72
C GLY A 496 -62.01 -52.50 0.19
N ASN A 497 -61.37 -52.28 1.35
CA ASN A 497 -61.14 -53.34 2.33
C ASN A 497 -62.36 -53.60 3.22
N LEU A 498 -63.15 -52.58 3.52
CA LEU A 498 -64.41 -52.72 4.25
C LEU A 498 -65.50 -53.38 3.41
N GLU A 499 -65.55 -53.14 2.10
CA GLU A 499 -66.47 -53.77 1.15
C GLU A 499 -66.10 -55.23 0.83
N ASP A 500 -64.93 -55.71 1.27
CA ASP A 500 -64.54 -57.12 1.13
C ASP A 500 -65.49 -58.04 1.93
N PRO A 501 -65.98 -59.15 1.34
CA PRO A 501 -66.93 -60.05 2.00
C PRO A 501 -66.45 -60.63 3.34
N ILE A 502 -65.14 -60.83 3.52
CA ILE A 502 -64.57 -61.36 4.77
C ILE A 502 -64.56 -60.27 5.84
N THR A 503 -64.19 -59.04 5.49
CA THR A 503 -64.23 -57.90 6.41
C THR A 503 -65.66 -57.52 6.80
N GLN A 504 -66.61 -57.61 5.87
CA GLN A 504 -68.04 -57.42 6.16
C GLN A 504 -68.54 -58.39 7.23
N ALA A 505 -68.10 -59.66 7.21
CA ALA A 505 -68.44 -60.61 8.27
C ALA A 505 -67.86 -60.22 9.64
N ASN A 506 -66.73 -59.50 9.67
CA ASN A 506 -66.17 -58.96 10.91
C ASN A 506 -66.97 -57.76 11.46
N MET A 507 -67.75 -57.06 10.63
CA MET A 507 -68.62 -55.97 11.09
C MET A 507 -69.67 -56.46 12.09
N ASP A 508 -70.15 -57.69 11.93
CA ASP A 508 -71.10 -58.33 12.86
C ASP A 508 -70.48 -58.65 14.23
N LEU A 509 -69.15 -58.62 14.34
CA LEU A 509 -68.41 -58.89 15.58
C LEU A 509 -68.07 -57.62 16.36
N LEU A 510 -68.38 -56.44 15.82
CA LEU A 510 -68.21 -55.16 16.49
C LEU A 510 -69.40 -54.82 17.39
N LYS A 511 -69.18 -53.91 18.33
CA LYS A 511 -70.28 -53.30 19.09
C LYS A 511 -71.10 -52.41 18.17
N ILE A 512 -72.39 -52.24 18.49
CA ILE A 512 -73.31 -51.38 17.72
C ILE A 512 -72.76 -49.95 17.60
N ASP A 513 -72.27 -49.37 18.71
CA ASP A 513 -71.70 -48.02 18.75
C ASP A 513 -70.47 -47.83 17.83
N ASP A 514 -69.72 -48.91 17.55
CA ASP A 514 -68.56 -48.90 16.65
C ASP A 514 -68.94 -49.26 15.20
N ARG A 515 -70.03 -50.01 15.02
CA ARG A 515 -70.54 -50.48 13.72
C ARG A 515 -71.31 -49.41 12.96
N GLU A 516 -72.24 -48.71 13.61
CA GLU A 516 -73.10 -47.71 12.96
C GLU A 516 -72.29 -46.62 12.22
N PRO A 517 -71.22 -46.03 12.82
CA PRO A 517 -70.41 -45.03 12.13
C PRO A 517 -69.69 -45.59 10.89
N LEU A 518 -69.27 -46.85 10.92
CA LEU A 518 -68.62 -47.52 9.79
C LEU A 518 -69.60 -47.82 8.66
N GLU A 519 -70.82 -48.25 8.96
CA GLU A 519 -71.88 -48.46 7.95
C GLU A 519 -72.27 -47.13 7.29
N ALA A 520 -72.39 -46.06 8.07
CA ALA A 520 -72.63 -44.72 7.55
C ALA A 520 -71.50 -44.27 6.61
N PHE A 521 -70.23 -44.56 6.95
CA PHE A 521 -69.08 -44.27 6.10
C PHE A 521 -69.09 -45.06 4.79
N ILE A 522 -69.45 -46.35 4.81
CA ILE A 522 -69.56 -47.18 3.60
C ILE A 522 -70.64 -46.62 2.66
N GLN A 523 -71.76 -46.16 3.22
CA GLN A 523 -72.86 -45.57 2.45
C GLN A 523 -72.53 -44.18 1.91
N SER A 524 -71.94 -43.30 2.72
CA SER A 524 -71.59 -41.93 2.32
C SER A 524 -70.38 -41.90 1.38
N ARG A 525 -69.48 -42.88 1.50
CA ARG A 525 -68.15 -42.92 0.87
C ARG A 525 -67.25 -41.72 1.24
N GLU A 526 -67.61 -40.99 2.29
CA GLU A 526 -66.93 -39.80 2.78
C GLU A 526 -66.56 -39.98 4.25
N LEU A 527 -65.28 -39.74 4.59
CA LEU A 527 -64.80 -39.83 5.97
C LEU A 527 -65.57 -38.86 6.87
N PRO A 528 -65.90 -39.25 8.12
CA PRO A 528 -66.56 -38.36 9.06
C PRO A 528 -65.68 -37.15 9.42
N VAL A 529 -66.30 -35.99 9.54
CA VAL A 529 -65.65 -34.73 9.92
C VAL A 529 -66.32 -34.17 11.17
N PRO A 530 -65.63 -34.11 12.34
CA PRO A 530 -64.25 -34.52 12.57
C PRO A 530 -64.06 -36.03 12.61
N LEU A 531 -62.89 -36.50 12.17
CA LEU A 531 -62.49 -37.90 12.34
C LEU A 531 -62.19 -38.14 13.83
N ASP A 532 -63.13 -38.75 14.55
CA ASP A 532 -62.96 -39.06 15.97
C ASP A 532 -62.08 -40.31 16.19
N SER A 533 -61.54 -40.46 17.41
CA SER A 533 -60.65 -41.57 17.75
C SER A 533 -61.36 -42.91 17.85
N ASN A 534 -62.67 -42.93 18.15
CA ASN A 534 -63.46 -44.16 18.27
C ASN A 534 -63.66 -44.77 16.88
N PHE A 535 -63.98 -43.96 15.88
CA PHE A 535 -64.08 -44.37 14.47
C PHE A 535 -62.77 -44.98 13.96
N VAL A 536 -61.62 -44.36 14.27
CA VAL A 536 -60.31 -44.92 13.89
C VAL A 536 -60.02 -46.23 14.61
N HIS A 537 -60.43 -46.35 15.88
CA HIS A 537 -60.30 -47.59 16.64
C HIS A 537 -61.16 -48.71 16.04
N ALA A 538 -62.41 -48.41 15.69
CA ALA A 538 -63.34 -49.33 15.04
C ALA A 538 -62.80 -49.79 13.67
N LEU A 539 -62.26 -48.87 12.86
CA LEU A 539 -61.56 -49.20 11.61
C LEU A 539 -60.38 -50.14 11.84
N LYS A 540 -59.55 -49.85 12.85
CA LYS A 540 -58.40 -50.70 13.18
C LYS A 540 -58.85 -52.09 13.63
N GLU A 541 -59.92 -52.16 14.41
CA GLU A 541 -60.46 -53.40 14.94
C GLU A 541 -61.01 -54.30 13.82
N VAL A 542 -61.89 -53.77 12.97
CA VAL A 542 -62.52 -54.56 11.89
C VAL A 542 -61.51 -55.02 10.84
N LEU A 543 -60.52 -54.17 10.52
CA LEU A 543 -59.46 -54.48 9.56
C LEU A 543 -58.32 -55.33 10.16
N SER A 544 -58.34 -55.63 11.46
CA SER A 544 -57.32 -56.47 12.10
C SER A 544 -57.48 -57.97 11.83
N GLY A 545 -58.60 -58.38 11.22
CA GLY A 545 -58.97 -59.77 10.99
C GLY A 545 -59.51 -60.43 12.26
N LEU A 546 -60.71 -60.02 12.67
CA LEU A 546 -61.37 -60.53 13.87
C LEU A 546 -61.65 -62.04 13.74
N VAL A 547 -61.53 -62.76 14.85
CA VAL A 547 -61.78 -64.20 14.91
C VAL A 547 -63.00 -64.45 15.78
N LYS A 548 -64.10 -64.86 15.13
CA LYS A 548 -65.30 -65.32 15.82
C LYS A 548 -65.01 -66.63 16.56
N VAL A 549 -65.34 -66.67 17.84
CA VAL A 549 -65.36 -67.90 18.65
C VAL A 549 -66.77 -68.09 19.15
N THR A 550 -67.47 -69.05 18.55
CA THR A 550 -68.82 -69.41 18.99
C THR A 550 -68.75 -70.31 20.22
N VAL A 551 -69.60 -70.04 21.21
CA VAL A 551 -69.81 -70.88 22.40
C VAL A 551 -71.29 -71.19 22.51
N THR A 552 -71.65 -72.47 22.51
CA THR A 552 -73.06 -72.84 22.71
C THR A 552 -73.40 -72.94 24.21
N ALA A 553 -74.67 -72.74 24.56
CA ALA A 553 -75.13 -72.87 25.94
C ALA A 553 -74.84 -74.27 26.56
N GLN A 554 -74.88 -75.33 25.75
CA GLN A 554 -74.58 -76.70 26.19
C GLN A 554 -73.09 -76.92 26.46
N GLU A 555 -72.20 -76.40 25.62
CA GLU A 555 -70.76 -76.49 25.82
C GLU A 555 -70.32 -75.70 27.06
N LEU A 556 -70.89 -74.51 27.26
CA LEU A 556 -70.65 -73.72 28.46
C LEU A 556 -71.16 -74.43 29.71
N GLN A 557 -72.35 -75.04 29.66
CA GLN A 557 -72.90 -75.82 30.77
C GLN A 557 -72.03 -77.03 31.10
N THR A 558 -71.47 -77.70 30.09
CA THR A 558 -70.57 -78.85 30.25
C THR A 558 -69.23 -78.40 30.84
N ALA A 559 -68.66 -77.30 30.36
CA ALA A 559 -67.40 -76.75 30.86
C ALA A 559 -67.49 -76.28 32.32
N LEU A 560 -68.68 -75.85 32.75
CA LEU A 560 -68.95 -75.41 34.12
C LEU A 560 -69.55 -76.50 35.02
N GLN A 561 -69.74 -77.72 34.50
CA GLN A 561 -70.32 -78.83 35.27
C GLN A 561 -69.36 -79.30 36.37
N VAL A 562 -69.85 -79.42 37.61
CA VAL A 562 -69.04 -79.88 38.74
C VAL A 562 -69.19 -81.38 38.91
N THR A 563 -68.09 -82.12 38.76
CA THR A 563 -68.07 -83.59 38.79
C THR A 563 -67.81 -84.18 40.19
N ASP A 564 -67.26 -83.41 41.15
CA ASP A 564 -66.93 -83.86 42.51
C ASP A 564 -67.36 -82.84 43.59
N GLY A 565 -68.66 -82.80 43.95
CA GLY A 565 -69.19 -82.00 45.07
C GLY A 565 -69.51 -80.53 44.75
N PRO A 566 -69.86 -79.68 45.75
CA PRO A 566 -70.12 -78.25 45.53
C PRO A 566 -68.81 -77.47 45.31
N ALA A 567 -68.76 -76.62 44.28
CA ALA A 567 -67.59 -75.80 43.94
C ALA A 567 -67.61 -74.42 44.63
N THR A 568 -66.44 -73.91 44.98
CA THR A 568 -66.29 -72.52 45.49
C THR A 568 -66.37 -71.50 44.35
N PRO A 569 -66.69 -70.21 44.63
CA PRO A 569 -66.69 -69.17 43.60
C PRO A 569 -65.35 -69.02 42.86
N ALA A 570 -64.23 -69.25 43.54
CA ALA A 570 -62.90 -69.18 42.93
C ALA A 570 -62.66 -70.34 41.95
N GLU A 571 -63.13 -71.55 42.28
CA GLU A 571 -63.05 -72.72 41.40
C GLU A 571 -63.91 -72.55 40.15
N MET A 572 -65.10 -71.96 40.27
CA MET A 572 -65.97 -71.69 39.13
C MET A 572 -65.38 -70.63 38.18
N LYS A 573 -64.79 -69.56 38.72
CA LYS A 573 -64.07 -68.56 37.90
C LYS A 573 -62.88 -69.19 37.16
N LYS A 574 -62.07 -69.98 37.88
CA LYS A 574 -60.91 -70.66 37.29
C LYS A 574 -61.30 -71.61 36.16
N ARG A 575 -62.38 -72.39 36.31
CA ARG A 575 -62.89 -73.26 35.23
C ARG A 575 -63.35 -72.47 34.02
N PHE A 576 -64.03 -71.35 34.23
CA PHE A 576 -64.44 -70.46 33.14
C PHE A 576 -63.21 -69.87 32.42
N GLU A 577 -62.23 -69.38 33.15
CA GLU A 577 -60.96 -68.89 32.59
C GLU A 577 -60.24 -69.98 31.77
N GLU A 578 -60.09 -71.19 32.31
CA GLU A 578 -59.45 -72.32 31.62
C GLU A 578 -60.20 -72.71 30.33
N TYR A 579 -61.53 -72.66 30.34
CA TYR A 579 -62.35 -72.91 29.15
C TYR A 579 -62.15 -71.83 28.07
N ILE A 580 -62.13 -70.56 28.47
CA ILE A 580 -61.87 -69.43 27.55
C ILE A 580 -60.44 -69.51 27.00
N ASP A 581 -59.45 -69.83 27.83
CA ASP A 581 -58.06 -70.04 27.42
C ASP A 581 -57.92 -71.20 26.43
N GLN A 582 -58.71 -72.27 26.60
CA GLN A 582 -58.74 -73.38 25.66
C GLN A 582 -59.32 -72.98 24.30
N LEU A 583 -60.42 -72.20 24.29
CA LEU A 583 -61.06 -71.71 23.07
C LEU A 583 -60.24 -70.67 22.29
N THR A 584 -59.43 -69.90 23.02
CA THR A 584 -58.57 -68.85 22.49
C THR A 584 -57.12 -69.32 22.25
N ARG A 585 -56.79 -70.57 22.60
CA ARG A 585 -55.44 -71.13 22.45
C ARG A 585 -54.92 -71.00 21.02
N GLY A 586 -53.74 -70.40 20.87
CA GLY A 586 -53.09 -70.20 19.57
C GLY A 586 -53.68 -69.06 18.73
N LYS A 587 -54.66 -68.32 19.25
CA LYS A 587 -55.23 -67.10 18.63
C LYS A 587 -54.69 -65.88 19.36
N ASP A 588 -54.68 -64.73 18.67
CA ASP A 588 -54.37 -63.44 19.28
C ASP A 588 -55.57 -62.97 20.12
N PRO A 589 -55.46 -62.86 21.46
CA PRO A 589 -56.57 -62.46 22.32
C PRO A 589 -57.16 -61.10 21.94
N ALA A 590 -56.36 -60.19 21.37
CA ALA A 590 -56.84 -58.87 20.94
C ALA A 590 -57.87 -58.96 19.81
N LYS A 591 -57.83 -60.01 18.99
CA LYS A 591 -58.65 -60.20 17.79
C LYS A 591 -59.84 -61.14 18.00
N VAL A 592 -59.88 -61.88 19.12
CA VAL A 592 -60.96 -62.82 19.38
C VAL A 592 -62.22 -62.09 19.84
N ARG A 593 -63.37 -62.43 19.26
CA ARG A 593 -64.70 -62.01 19.73
C ARG A 593 -65.53 -63.25 20.02
N ILE A 594 -65.90 -63.45 21.28
CA ILE A 594 -66.66 -64.61 21.74
C ILE A 594 -68.15 -64.31 21.58
N VAL A 595 -68.85 -65.15 20.83
CA VAL A 595 -70.29 -65.03 20.55
C VAL A 595 -70.98 -66.23 21.17
N ILE A 596 -72.01 -65.99 21.99
CA ILE A 596 -72.82 -67.06 22.58
C ILE A 596 -74.01 -67.31 21.65
N GLU A 597 -74.16 -68.55 21.19
CA GLU A 597 -75.25 -69.00 20.30
C GLU A 597 -76.22 -69.97 21.00
#